data_AF-A0A7J8ZPW1-F1
#
_entry.id   AF-A0A7J8ZPW1-F1
#
_cell.length_a   1.000
_cell.length_b   1.000
_cell.length_c   1.000
_cell.angle_alpha   90.00
_cell.angle_beta   90.00
_cell.angle_gamma   90.00
#
_symmetry.space_group_name_H-M   'P 1'
#
loop_
_entity.id
_entity.type
_entity.pdbx_description
1 polymer ?
#
loop_
_entity_poly.entity_id
_entity_poly.type
_entity_poly.pdbx_seq_one_letter_code
_entity_poly.pdbx_strand_id
1 'polypeptide(L)'
;MGVMSRRVLPVCGNLCFFCPSLRARSRQPVKRYKKLLSDIFPRNQEPEPNDRKIGKLCEYAAKNPLRIPKITSNLEQRCFKGLRNEKFGCVKVILCVYTKLLSTCKEQMALFASSLLGIIQTLLEQTRLDEMLIIGCDALAEFVNSQMDSTHMFHLEGLIPKLCQLAEEDGDDDRALRLRSAGLKVLASMIISVTLENYMDTKMTPVNGSKVDENGSPFPDIIENSSDFDPTKYHS
;
A
#
# COMPACT_ATOMS: atom_id res chain seq x y z
N MET A 1 8.44 -34.76 -33.72
CA MET A 1 7.70 -33.80 -34.57
C MET A 1 6.30 -34.37 -34.83
N GLY A 2 5.33 -34.01 -33.99
CA GLY A 2 3.93 -34.43 -34.18
C GLY A 2 3.08 -33.21 -34.49
N VAL A 3 2.67 -33.05 -35.74
CA VAL A 3 1.84 -31.93 -36.20
C VAL A 3 0.39 -32.25 -35.86
N MET A 4 -0.16 -31.65 -34.80
CA MET A 4 -1.60 -31.74 -34.56
C MET A 4 -2.36 -30.71 -35.40
N SER A 5 -3.15 -31.24 -36.34
CA SER A 5 -4.01 -30.51 -37.27
C SER A 5 -5.02 -29.60 -36.54
N ARG A 6 -5.08 -28.32 -36.94
CA ARG A 6 -5.92 -27.26 -36.32
C ARG A 6 -7.40 -27.27 -36.74
N ARG A 7 -7.94 -28.38 -37.25
CA ARG A 7 -9.32 -28.42 -37.76
C ARG A 7 -10.05 -29.73 -37.49
N VAL A 8 -10.13 -30.17 -36.25
CA VAL A 8 -11.27 -30.99 -35.81
C VAL A 8 -11.47 -30.73 -34.33
N LEU A 9 -12.65 -30.23 -33.94
CA LEU A 9 -13.33 -30.43 -32.65
C LEU A 9 -14.39 -29.32 -32.45
N PRO A 10 -15.58 -29.40 -33.07
CA PRO A 10 -16.79 -29.05 -32.37
C PRO A 10 -17.29 -30.29 -31.62
N VAL A 11 -17.94 -30.11 -30.47
CA VAL A 11 -18.65 -31.17 -29.70
C VAL A 11 -17.81 -32.04 -28.73
N CYS A 12 -16.85 -31.45 -28.00
CA CYS A 12 -16.32 -32.06 -26.75
C CYS A 12 -16.25 -31.06 -25.58
N GLY A 13 -17.18 -30.10 -25.52
CA GLY A 13 -17.21 -29.09 -24.44
C GLY A 13 -17.77 -29.59 -23.10
N ASN A 14 -18.49 -30.72 -23.09
CA ASN A 14 -19.33 -31.15 -21.95
C ASN A 14 -18.95 -32.49 -21.30
N LEU A 15 -17.97 -33.25 -21.78
CA LEU A 15 -17.81 -34.65 -21.35
C LEU A 15 -16.48 -35.04 -20.68
N CYS A 16 -15.57 -34.10 -20.36
CA CYS A 16 -14.34 -34.44 -19.64
C CYS A 16 -14.33 -33.84 -18.24
N PHE A 17 -14.70 -34.64 -17.23
CA PHE A 17 -14.63 -34.30 -15.81
C PHE A 17 -13.19 -34.41 -15.25
N PHE A 18 -12.35 -35.24 -15.88
CA PHE A 18 -10.98 -35.53 -15.42
C PHE A 18 -9.90 -34.53 -15.90
N CYS A 19 -10.24 -33.54 -16.74
CA CYS A 19 -9.29 -32.50 -17.17
C CYS A 19 -9.91 -31.09 -17.09
N PRO A 20 -9.98 -30.49 -15.89
CA PRO A 20 -10.53 -29.14 -15.70
C PRO A 20 -9.85 -28.04 -16.54
N SER A 21 -8.60 -28.24 -16.95
CA SER A 21 -7.80 -27.30 -17.76
C SER A 21 -8.28 -27.14 -19.22
N LEU A 22 -9.07 -28.08 -19.74
CA LEU A 22 -9.54 -28.08 -21.13
C LEU A 22 -10.93 -27.47 -21.33
N ARG A 23 -11.66 -27.16 -20.23
CA ARG A 23 -13.00 -26.56 -20.31
C ARG A 23 -12.93 -25.13 -20.87
N ALA A 24 -13.80 -24.77 -21.80
CA ALA A 24 -13.92 -23.38 -22.27
C ALA A 24 -14.18 -22.39 -21.11
N ARG A 25 -14.88 -22.84 -20.06
CA ARG A 25 -15.13 -22.08 -18.81
C ARG A 25 -13.86 -21.87 -17.96
N SER A 26 -12.93 -22.83 -17.97
CA SER A 26 -11.63 -22.76 -17.27
C SER A 26 -10.70 -21.70 -17.88
N ARG A 27 -10.91 -21.32 -19.14
CA ARG A 27 -10.18 -20.23 -19.82
C ARG A 27 -10.74 -18.83 -19.53
N GLN A 28 -11.88 -18.69 -18.84
CA GLN A 28 -12.51 -17.38 -18.57
C GLN A 28 -11.85 -16.52 -17.47
N PRO A 29 -11.25 -17.07 -16.39
CA PRO A 29 -10.62 -16.26 -15.35
C PRO A 29 -9.51 -15.34 -15.89
N VAL A 30 -8.71 -15.80 -16.86
CA VAL A 30 -7.65 -14.99 -17.48
C VAL A 30 -8.21 -13.88 -18.36
N LYS A 31 -9.37 -14.10 -18.99
CA LYS A 31 -10.04 -13.09 -19.81
C LYS A 31 -10.75 -12.04 -18.94
N ARG A 32 -11.26 -12.43 -17.76
CA ARG A 32 -12.06 -11.55 -16.89
C ARG A 32 -11.24 -10.40 -16.31
N TYR A 33 -10.08 -10.67 -15.67
CA TYR A 33 -9.27 -9.58 -15.12
C TYR A 33 -8.76 -8.64 -16.20
N LYS A 34 -8.42 -9.17 -17.38
CA LYS A 34 -8.00 -8.36 -18.53
C LYS A 34 -9.11 -7.42 -19.00
N LYS A 35 -10.36 -7.87 -18.98
CA LYS A 35 -11.53 -7.03 -19.27
C LYS A 35 -11.70 -5.93 -18.22
N LEU A 36 -11.61 -6.27 -16.94
CA LEU A 36 -11.71 -5.29 -15.85
C LEU A 36 -10.60 -4.23 -15.96
N LEU A 37 -9.36 -4.65 -16.27
CA LEU A 37 -8.26 -3.73 -16.53
C LEU A 37 -8.50 -2.87 -17.78
N SER A 38 -9.09 -3.39 -18.86
CA SER A 38 -9.42 -2.57 -20.02
C SER A 38 -10.54 -1.57 -19.76
N ASP A 39 -11.44 -1.88 -18.83
CA ASP A 39 -12.52 -0.97 -18.43
C ASP A 39 -11.99 0.21 -17.60
N ILE A 40 -10.96 -0.03 -16.78
CA ILE A 40 -10.25 1.01 -15.98
C ILE A 40 -9.29 1.81 -16.87
N PHE A 41 -8.57 1.14 -17.76
CA PHE A 41 -7.56 1.74 -18.64
C PHE A 41 -7.99 1.66 -20.11
N PRO A 42 -8.94 2.51 -20.55
CA PRO A 42 -9.37 2.57 -21.93
C PRO A 42 -8.22 2.98 -22.86
N ARG A 43 -8.25 2.53 -24.12
CA ARG A 43 -7.15 2.81 -25.08
C ARG A 43 -7.14 4.23 -25.63
N ASN A 44 -8.31 4.88 -25.69
CA ASN A 44 -8.52 6.11 -26.45
C ASN A 44 -8.83 7.32 -25.55
N GLN A 45 -8.81 7.15 -24.23
CA GLN A 45 -9.13 8.19 -23.25
C GLN A 45 -8.09 8.15 -22.15
N GLU A 46 -7.81 9.31 -21.57
CA GLU A 46 -7.01 9.36 -20.35
C GLU A 46 -7.78 8.64 -19.23
N PRO A 47 -7.16 7.69 -18.51
CA PRO A 47 -7.85 6.99 -17.45
C PRO A 47 -8.11 7.94 -16.29
N GLU A 48 -9.37 8.03 -15.89
CA GLU A 48 -9.79 8.73 -14.67
C GLU A 48 -10.06 7.72 -13.54
N PRO A 49 -9.79 8.10 -12.27
CA PRO A 49 -10.13 7.28 -11.12
C PRO A 49 -11.64 6.99 -11.09
N ASN A 50 -12.00 5.70 -11.06
CA ASN A 50 -13.39 5.28 -10.99
C ASN A 50 -13.56 4.16 -9.97
N ASP A 51 -14.01 4.54 -8.77
CA ASP A 51 -14.12 3.65 -7.62
C ASP A 51 -14.94 2.40 -7.90
N ARG A 52 -16.01 2.51 -8.70
CA ARG A 52 -16.85 1.37 -9.07
C ARG A 52 -16.09 0.35 -9.92
N LYS A 53 -15.30 0.81 -10.90
CA LYS A 53 -14.51 -0.08 -11.77
C LYS A 53 -13.33 -0.67 -11.01
N ILE A 54 -12.64 0.15 -10.23
CA ILE A 54 -11.50 -0.26 -9.39
C ILE A 54 -11.96 -1.29 -8.34
N GLY A 55 -13.08 -1.04 -7.67
CA GLY A 55 -13.70 -1.96 -6.70
C GLY A 55 -13.99 -3.33 -7.31
N LYS A 56 -14.58 -3.38 -8.51
CA LYS A 56 -14.84 -4.66 -9.21
C LYS A 56 -13.57 -5.47 -9.49
N LEU A 57 -12.45 -4.82 -9.79
CA LEU A 57 -11.16 -5.49 -9.98
C LEU A 57 -10.64 -6.04 -8.66
N CYS A 58 -10.70 -5.25 -7.58
CA CYS A 58 -10.21 -5.64 -6.26
C CYS A 58 -11.07 -6.76 -5.64
N GLU A 59 -12.40 -6.69 -5.74
CA GLU A 59 -13.30 -7.77 -5.33
C GLU A 59 -13.05 -9.06 -6.12
N TYR A 60 -12.74 -8.95 -7.41
CA TYR A 60 -12.34 -10.11 -8.21
C TYR A 60 -11.01 -10.68 -7.72
N ALA A 61 -10.05 -9.83 -7.43
CA ALA A 61 -8.73 -10.21 -6.94
C ALA A 61 -8.80 -10.94 -5.59
N ALA A 62 -9.59 -10.42 -4.63
CA ALA A 62 -9.83 -11.05 -3.34
C ALA A 62 -10.42 -12.47 -3.49
N LYS A 63 -11.37 -12.65 -4.43
CA LYS A 63 -11.95 -13.98 -4.73
C LYS A 63 -11.03 -14.90 -5.54
N ASN A 64 -9.93 -14.37 -6.09
CA ASN A 64 -9.01 -15.12 -6.96
C ASN A 64 -7.54 -14.76 -6.64
N PRO A 65 -7.01 -15.06 -5.43
CA PRO A 65 -5.68 -14.61 -5.00
C PRO A 65 -4.54 -14.96 -5.96
N LEU A 66 -4.60 -16.14 -6.59
CA LEU A 66 -3.61 -16.59 -7.59
C LEU A 66 -3.52 -15.69 -8.85
N ARG A 67 -4.46 -14.76 -9.02
CA ARG A 67 -4.43 -13.76 -10.11
C ARG A 67 -3.81 -12.45 -9.70
N ILE A 68 -3.68 -12.17 -8.40
CA ILE A 68 -3.11 -10.92 -7.87
C ILE A 68 -1.73 -10.64 -8.47
N PRO A 69 -0.75 -11.57 -8.44
CA PRO A 69 0.58 -11.30 -9.01
C PRO A 69 0.56 -10.93 -10.49
N LYS A 70 -0.39 -11.49 -11.26
CA LYS A 70 -0.51 -11.19 -12.69
C LYS A 70 -1.20 -9.85 -12.95
N ILE A 71 -2.13 -9.45 -12.09
CA ILE A 71 -2.79 -8.15 -12.14
C ILE A 71 -1.76 -7.06 -11.79
N THR A 72 -1.05 -7.21 -10.67
CA THR A 72 -0.08 -6.23 -10.17
C THR A 72 1.12 -6.09 -11.08
N SER A 73 1.65 -7.20 -11.62
CA SER A 73 2.68 -7.13 -12.68
C SER A 73 2.23 -6.33 -13.91
N ASN A 74 0.94 -6.37 -14.28
CA ASN A 74 0.43 -5.54 -15.38
C ASN A 74 0.31 -4.06 -14.99
N LEU A 75 -0.12 -3.78 -13.76
CA LEU A 75 -0.23 -2.42 -13.23
C LEU A 75 1.15 -1.77 -13.12
N GLU A 76 2.13 -2.47 -12.56
CA GLU A 76 3.52 -2.03 -12.43
C GLU A 76 4.16 -1.70 -13.78
N GLN A 77 4.05 -2.61 -14.76
CA GLN A 77 4.52 -2.37 -16.12
C GLN A 77 3.87 -1.12 -16.74
N ARG A 78 2.57 -0.92 -16.50
CA ARG A 78 1.86 0.28 -16.96
C ARG A 78 2.31 1.54 -16.21
N CYS A 79 2.62 1.43 -14.91
CA CYS A 79 3.07 2.55 -14.09
C CYS A 79 4.41 3.08 -14.59
N PHE A 80 5.41 2.21 -14.73
CA PHE A 80 6.73 2.60 -15.25
C PHE A 80 6.67 3.06 -16.71
N LYS A 81 5.75 2.51 -17.51
CA LYS A 81 5.48 3.04 -18.86
C LYS A 81 4.82 4.42 -18.78
N GLY A 82 3.89 4.63 -17.85
CA GLY A 82 3.21 5.89 -17.61
C GLY A 82 4.19 7.00 -17.25
N LEU A 83 5.05 6.74 -16.26
CA LEU A 83 6.10 7.67 -15.82
C LEU A 83 7.03 8.09 -16.95
N ARG A 84 7.57 7.12 -17.71
CA ARG A 84 8.47 7.42 -18.85
C ARG A 84 7.82 8.21 -19.99
N ASN A 85 6.50 8.13 -20.13
CA ASN A 85 5.77 8.85 -21.18
C ASN A 85 4.98 10.04 -20.61
N GLU A 86 5.27 10.45 -19.36
CA GLU A 86 4.61 11.57 -18.68
C GLU A 86 3.07 11.45 -18.62
N LYS A 87 2.55 10.22 -18.62
CA LYS A 87 1.12 9.93 -18.48
C LYS A 87 0.74 9.83 -17.01
N PHE A 88 0.81 10.94 -16.30
CA PHE A 88 0.62 10.97 -14.84
C PHE A 88 -0.80 10.60 -14.41
N GLY A 89 -1.84 10.93 -15.19
CA GLY A 89 -3.21 10.45 -14.91
C GLY A 89 -3.31 8.92 -14.81
N CYS A 90 -2.58 8.20 -15.67
CA CYS A 90 -2.49 6.74 -15.59
C CYS A 90 -1.80 6.26 -14.31
N VAL A 91 -0.75 6.95 -13.86
CA VAL A 91 -0.04 6.64 -12.60
C VAL A 91 -1.00 6.84 -11.43
N LYS A 92 -1.72 7.96 -11.37
CA LYS A 92 -2.73 8.23 -10.32
C LYS A 92 -3.75 7.10 -10.20
N VAL A 93 -4.34 6.67 -11.32
CA VAL A 93 -5.32 5.57 -11.33
C VAL A 93 -4.71 4.25 -10.87
N ILE A 94 -3.46 3.96 -11.25
CA ILE A 94 -2.77 2.74 -10.79
C ILE A 94 -2.60 2.77 -9.27
N LEU A 95 -2.21 3.91 -8.69
CA LEU A 95 -2.07 4.09 -7.25
C LEU A 95 -3.42 3.97 -6.53
N CYS A 96 -4.52 4.46 -7.11
CA CYS A 96 -5.88 4.21 -6.62
C CYS A 96 -6.25 2.71 -6.63
N VAL A 97 -5.77 1.94 -7.61
CA VAL A 97 -5.98 0.48 -7.64
C VAL A 97 -5.20 -0.20 -6.52
N TYR A 98 -3.93 0.16 -6.31
CA TYR A 98 -3.11 -0.42 -5.26
C TYR A 98 -3.63 -0.09 -3.85
N THR A 99 -4.03 1.15 -3.59
CA THR A 99 -4.66 1.55 -2.30
C THR A 99 -5.96 0.79 -2.06
N LYS A 100 -6.79 0.58 -3.10
CA LYS A 100 -7.98 -0.27 -2.98
C LYS A 100 -7.64 -1.75 -2.76
N LEU A 101 -6.55 -2.26 -3.32
CA LEU A 101 -6.05 -3.61 -3.06
C LEU A 101 -5.58 -3.78 -1.61
N LEU A 102 -4.91 -2.79 -1.02
CA LEU A 102 -4.49 -2.81 0.39
C LEU A 102 -5.69 -3.00 1.33
N SER A 103 -6.77 -2.24 1.11
CA SER A 103 -7.99 -2.36 1.91
C SER A 103 -8.83 -3.61 1.62
N THR A 104 -8.88 -4.08 0.36
CA THR A 104 -9.77 -5.19 -0.04
C THR A 104 -9.12 -6.57 0.09
N CYS A 105 -7.80 -6.64 -0.08
CA CYS A 105 -7.01 -7.89 -0.15
C CYS A 105 -5.94 -7.94 0.95
N LYS A 106 -6.26 -7.42 2.16
CA LYS A 106 -5.30 -7.24 3.27
C LYS A 106 -4.54 -8.53 3.61
N GLU A 107 -5.26 -9.65 3.71
CA GLU A 107 -4.67 -10.98 3.99
C GLU A 107 -3.76 -11.50 2.87
N GLN A 108 -3.87 -10.94 1.65
CA GLN A 108 -3.06 -11.32 0.49
C GLN A 108 -2.01 -10.27 0.14
N MET A 109 -1.72 -9.32 1.04
CA MET A 109 -0.78 -8.21 0.84
C MET A 109 0.59 -8.69 0.34
N ALA A 110 1.09 -9.80 0.87
CA ALA A 110 2.35 -10.42 0.45
C ALA A 110 2.44 -10.72 -1.07
N LEU A 111 1.31 -10.91 -1.76
CA LEU A 111 1.28 -11.17 -3.21
C LEU A 111 1.54 -9.94 -4.08
N PHE A 112 1.53 -8.73 -3.50
CA PHE A 112 1.69 -7.49 -4.24
C PHE A 112 2.50 -6.39 -3.54
N ALA A 113 2.87 -6.57 -2.27
CA ALA A 113 3.58 -5.58 -1.48
C ALA A 113 4.88 -5.11 -2.16
N SER A 114 5.72 -6.02 -2.64
CA SER A 114 6.97 -5.67 -3.32
C SER A 114 6.74 -4.83 -4.59
N SER A 115 5.68 -5.13 -5.34
CA SER A 115 5.32 -4.39 -6.56
C SER A 115 4.87 -2.96 -6.22
N LEU A 116 4.09 -2.79 -5.16
CA LEU A 116 3.66 -1.48 -4.68
C LEU A 116 4.83 -0.65 -4.12
N LEU A 117 5.66 -1.26 -3.26
CA LEU A 117 6.83 -0.60 -2.69
C LEU A 117 7.82 -0.16 -3.77
N GLY A 118 8.08 -0.99 -4.79
CA GLY A 118 8.94 -0.60 -5.92
C GLY A 118 8.40 0.60 -6.71
N ILE A 119 7.07 0.68 -6.90
CA ILE A 119 6.42 1.85 -7.50
C ILE A 119 6.59 3.08 -6.60
N ILE A 120 6.28 2.96 -5.30
CA ILE A 120 6.41 4.05 -4.33
C ILE A 120 7.83 4.60 -4.31
N GLN A 121 8.84 3.72 -4.21
CA GLN A 121 10.24 4.13 -4.26
C GLN A 121 10.56 4.93 -5.52
N THR A 122 10.13 4.43 -6.69
CA THR A 122 10.33 5.13 -7.97
C THR A 122 9.65 6.50 -8.01
N LEU A 123 8.46 6.63 -7.39
CA LEU A 123 7.76 7.92 -7.29
C LEU A 123 8.49 8.90 -6.38
N LEU A 124 8.98 8.44 -5.23
CA LEU A 124 9.74 9.25 -4.28
C LEU A 124 11.09 9.73 -4.87
N GLU A 125 11.61 9.05 -5.89
CA GLU A 125 12.80 9.47 -6.64
C GLU A 125 12.50 10.58 -7.68
N GLN A 126 11.23 10.87 -7.98
CA GLN A 126 10.83 11.92 -8.95
C GLN A 126 10.89 13.34 -8.34
N THR A 127 12.09 13.80 -7.96
CA THR A 127 12.28 15.08 -7.23
C THR A 127 11.79 16.34 -7.94
N ARG A 128 11.55 16.28 -9.25
CA ARG A 128 11.05 17.41 -10.05
C ARG A 128 9.53 17.43 -10.19
N LEU A 129 8.84 16.42 -9.69
CA LEU A 129 7.40 16.22 -9.85
C LEU A 129 6.77 16.09 -8.46
N ASP A 130 6.51 17.23 -7.83
CA ASP A 130 5.98 17.29 -6.45
C ASP A 130 4.71 16.44 -6.30
N GLU A 131 3.85 16.43 -7.32
CA GLU A 131 2.63 15.62 -7.30
C GLU A 131 2.93 14.11 -7.24
N MET A 132 3.98 13.63 -7.89
CA MET A 132 4.38 12.21 -7.81
C MET A 132 4.94 11.88 -6.43
N LEU A 133 5.70 12.81 -5.82
CA LEU A 133 6.21 12.66 -4.45
C LEU A 133 5.05 12.54 -3.45
N ILE A 134 4.08 13.47 -3.52
CA ILE A 134 2.91 13.50 -2.63
C ILE A 134 2.10 12.21 -2.74
N ILE A 135 1.81 11.77 -3.98
CA ILE A 135 1.05 10.53 -4.22
C ILE A 135 1.83 9.29 -3.74
N GLY A 136 3.15 9.29 -3.92
CA GLY A 136 4.04 8.26 -3.38
C GLY A 136 3.96 8.18 -1.86
N CYS A 137 4.04 9.33 -1.17
CA CYS A 137 3.87 9.42 0.28
C CYS A 137 2.48 8.97 0.74
N ASP A 138 1.40 9.41 0.08
CA ASP A 138 0.04 9.01 0.44
C ASP A 138 -0.17 7.50 0.32
N ALA A 139 0.34 6.88 -0.75
CA ALA A 139 0.28 5.44 -0.92
C ALA A 139 1.17 4.68 0.09
N LEU A 140 2.30 5.26 0.47
CA LEU A 140 3.18 4.69 1.49
C LEU A 140 2.54 4.75 2.88
N ALA A 141 1.87 5.85 3.22
CA ALA A 141 1.11 5.94 4.47
C ALA A 141 0.01 4.87 4.52
N GLU A 142 -0.75 4.69 3.42
CA GLU A 142 -1.77 3.65 3.33
C GLU A 142 -1.15 2.24 3.45
N PHE A 143 0.02 2.02 2.83
CA PHE A 143 0.76 0.76 2.93
C PHE A 143 1.15 0.45 4.37
N VAL A 144 1.77 1.41 5.07
CA VAL A 144 2.21 1.28 6.46
C VAL A 144 1.01 0.98 7.36
N ASN A 145 -0.08 1.74 7.23
CA ASN A 145 -1.31 1.53 8.02
C ASN A 145 -2.02 0.20 7.69
N SER A 146 -1.70 -0.42 6.56
CA SER A 146 -2.28 -1.70 6.13
C SER A 146 -1.42 -2.92 6.47
N GLN A 147 -0.20 -2.73 7.00
CA GLN A 147 0.67 -3.84 7.38
C GLN A 147 -0.04 -4.75 8.40
N MET A 148 0.21 -6.06 8.27
CA MET A 148 -0.25 -7.07 9.23
C MET A 148 0.89 -7.63 10.07
N ASP A 149 2.13 -7.46 9.59
CA ASP A 149 3.36 -7.91 10.20
C ASP A 149 4.52 -6.98 9.76
N SER A 150 5.67 -7.14 10.41
CA SER A 150 6.87 -6.34 10.18
C SER A 150 7.73 -6.82 9.00
N THR A 151 7.18 -7.64 8.08
CA THR A 151 7.94 -8.25 6.96
C THR A 151 8.65 -7.21 6.07
N HIS A 152 8.11 -5.99 5.98
CA HIS A 152 8.64 -4.95 5.11
C HIS A 152 9.39 -3.84 5.84
N MET A 153 9.64 -3.98 7.15
CA MET A 153 10.27 -2.94 7.98
C MET A 153 11.63 -2.50 7.43
N PHE A 154 12.49 -3.44 7.01
CA PHE A 154 13.79 -3.11 6.40
C PHE A 154 13.65 -2.27 5.12
N HIS A 155 12.64 -2.53 4.29
CA HIS A 155 12.37 -1.71 3.11
C HIS A 155 11.93 -0.31 3.51
N LEU A 156 11.03 -0.21 4.51
CA LEU A 156 10.53 1.07 5.01
C LEU A 156 11.65 1.90 5.64
N GLU A 157 12.55 1.29 6.39
CA GLU A 157 13.73 1.95 6.98
C GLU A 157 14.59 2.62 5.91
N GLY A 158 14.78 1.97 4.77
CA GLY A 158 15.52 2.54 3.63
C GLY A 158 14.89 3.82 3.05
N LEU A 159 13.59 4.06 3.29
CA LEU A 159 12.88 5.26 2.82
C LEU A 159 12.94 6.42 3.82
N ILE A 160 13.30 6.18 5.08
CA ILE A 160 13.32 7.20 6.14
C ILE A 160 14.13 8.44 5.75
N PRO A 161 15.37 8.35 5.23
CA PRO A 161 16.14 9.54 4.88
C PRO A 161 15.44 10.41 3.84
N LYS A 162 14.76 9.78 2.87
CA LYS A 162 14.02 10.50 1.85
C LYS A 162 12.78 11.18 2.41
N LEU A 163 12.08 10.53 3.34
CA LEU A 163 10.91 11.09 4.00
C LEU A 163 11.26 12.26 4.91
N CYS A 164 12.37 12.19 5.64
CA CYS A 164 12.89 13.32 6.43
C CYS A 164 13.23 14.50 5.52
N GLN A 165 13.89 14.26 4.38
CA GLN A 165 14.16 15.33 3.41
C GLN A 165 12.88 16.02 2.94
N LEU A 166 11.81 15.27 2.66
CA LEU A 166 10.52 15.86 2.25
C LEU A 166 9.85 16.61 3.40
N ALA A 167 9.95 16.09 4.63
CA ALA A 167 9.44 16.73 5.86
C ALA A 167 10.15 18.05 6.18
N GLU A 168 11.37 18.23 5.68
CA GLU A 168 12.22 19.41 5.85
C GLU A 168 12.31 20.28 4.59
N GLU A 169 11.37 20.13 3.62
CA GLU A 169 11.39 20.93 2.39
C GLU A 169 11.36 22.44 2.69
N ASP A 170 12.36 23.15 2.16
CA ASP A 170 12.55 24.59 2.33
C ASP A 170 11.48 25.41 1.60
N GLY A 171 11.14 26.56 2.18
CA GLY A 171 10.19 27.52 1.62
C GLY A 171 8.88 27.61 2.39
N ASP A 172 8.22 28.76 2.24
CA ASP A 172 6.96 29.09 2.93
C ASP A 172 5.76 29.13 1.96
N ASP A 173 5.88 28.46 0.82
CA ASP A 173 4.80 28.35 -0.16
C ASP A 173 3.95 27.09 0.03
N ASP A 174 2.76 27.07 -0.59
CA ASP A 174 1.84 25.93 -0.55
C ASP A 174 2.46 24.63 -1.11
N ARG A 175 3.49 24.76 -1.96
CA ARG A 175 4.24 23.62 -2.49
C ARG A 175 5.06 22.97 -1.38
N ALA A 176 5.92 23.74 -0.70
CA ALA A 176 6.75 23.27 0.40
C ALA A 176 5.88 22.71 1.54
N LEU A 177 4.79 23.40 1.90
CA LEU A 177 3.84 22.90 2.92
C LEU A 177 3.25 21.53 2.58
N ARG A 178 2.85 21.31 1.33
CA ARG A 178 2.30 20.01 0.89
C ARG A 178 3.34 18.90 0.96
N LEU A 179 4.58 19.15 0.51
CA LEU A 179 5.65 18.17 0.59
C LEU A 179 6.02 17.83 2.05
N ARG A 180 6.16 18.84 2.90
CA ARG A 180 6.38 18.67 4.34
C ARG A 180 5.29 17.83 4.99
N SER A 181 4.04 18.18 4.72
CA SER A 181 2.89 17.44 5.25
C SER A 181 2.87 15.97 4.80
N ALA A 182 3.21 15.70 3.54
CA ALA A 182 3.23 14.35 2.99
C ALA A 182 4.34 13.49 3.60
N GLY A 183 5.55 14.04 3.75
CA GLY A 183 6.67 13.38 4.44
C GLY A 183 6.35 13.07 5.91
N LEU A 184 5.87 14.09 6.64
CA LEU A 184 5.51 13.96 8.06
C LEU A 184 4.39 12.95 8.29
N LYS A 185 3.38 12.90 7.41
CA LYS A 185 2.29 11.92 7.49
C LYS A 185 2.79 10.49 7.46
N VAL A 186 3.75 10.17 6.58
CA VAL A 186 4.33 8.83 6.50
C VAL A 186 5.17 8.53 7.73
N LEU A 187 6.04 9.46 8.14
CA LEU A 187 6.87 9.28 9.33
C LEU A 187 6.02 9.04 10.58
N ALA A 188 4.94 9.81 10.77
CA ALA A 188 3.99 9.61 11.84
C ALA A 188 3.33 8.22 11.77
N SER A 189 2.90 7.79 10.58
CA SER A 189 2.31 6.46 10.38
C SER A 189 3.29 5.33 10.75
N MET A 190 4.58 5.47 10.38
CA MET A 190 5.63 4.49 10.72
C MET A 190 5.86 4.41 12.23
N ILE A 191 5.95 5.56 12.92
CA ILE A 191 6.12 5.61 14.37
C ILE A 191 4.93 4.97 15.09
N ILE A 192 3.70 5.29 14.66
CA ILE A 192 2.47 4.73 15.23
C ILE A 192 2.43 3.21 15.04
N SER A 193 2.78 2.71 13.85
CA SER A 193 2.81 1.27 13.55
C SER A 193 3.75 0.52 14.51
N VAL A 194 5.00 0.99 14.63
CA VAL A 194 5.99 0.38 15.53
C VAL A 194 5.57 0.46 17.00
N THR A 195 4.96 1.58 17.41
CA THR A 195 4.50 1.76 18.80
C THR A 195 3.36 0.79 19.14
N LEU A 196 2.42 0.59 18.21
CA LEU A 196 1.32 -0.35 18.38
C LEU A 196 1.81 -1.80 18.44
N GLU A 197 2.77 -2.17 17.59
CA GLU A 197 3.40 -3.51 17.63
C GLU A 197 4.02 -3.78 19.01
N ASN A 198 4.86 -2.87 19.50
CA ASN A 198 5.48 -2.99 20.83
C ASN A 198 4.46 -3.09 21.96
N TYR A 199 3.35 -2.33 21.90
CA TYR A 199 2.29 -2.39 22.90
C TYR A 199 1.57 -3.75 22.92
N MET A 200 1.35 -4.35 21.75
CA MET A 200 0.70 -5.66 21.64
C MET A 200 1.61 -6.79 22.11
N ASP A 201 2.92 -6.73 21.80
CA ASP A 201 3.90 -7.69 22.30
C ASP A 201 4.00 -7.67 23.83
N THR A 202 3.97 -6.47 24.43
CA THR A 202 4.01 -6.30 25.90
C THR A 202 2.79 -6.92 26.60
N LYS A 203 1.62 -6.97 25.93
CA LYS A 203 0.41 -7.63 26.48
C LYS A 203 0.43 -9.15 26.33
N MET A 204 1.15 -9.69 25.34
CA MET A 204 1.19 -11.12 25.06
C MET A 204 2.32 -11.85 25.80
N THR A 205 3.32 -11.15 26.34
CA THR A 205 4.25 -11.75 27.30
C THR A 205 3.53 -11.98 28.63
N PRO A 206 3.27 -13.22 29.07
CA PRO A 206 2.88 -13.46 30.44
C PRO A 206 4.09 -13.07 31.28
N VAL A 207 3.91 -12.17 32.25
CA VAL A 207 4.86 -12.05 33.35
C VAL A 207 4.94 -13.43 33.97
N ASN A 208 6.04 -14.16 33.71
CA ASN A 208 6.31 -15.43 34.36
C ASN A 208 6.32 -15.18 35.86
N GLY A 209 5.24 -15.59 36.52
CA GLY A 209 5.13 -15.61 37.97
C GLY A 209 6.09 -16.64 38.55
N SER A 210 7.17 -16.15 39.16
CA SER A 210 7.96 -16.81 40.22
C SER A 210 9.11 -15.85 40.56
N LYS A 211 9.26 -15.28 41.76
CA LYS A 211 8.69 -15.51 43.08
C LYS A 211 8.53 -14.15 43.78
N VAL A 212 7.54 -14.09 44.67
CA VAL A 212 7.46 -13.11 45.76
C VAL A 212 8.76 -13.20 46.57
N ASP A 213 9.46 -12.07 46.71
CA ASP A 213 10.14 -11.74 47.95
C ASP A 213 9.67 -10.32 48.33
N GLU A 214 8.95 -10.26 49.45
CA GLU A 214 8.56 -9.04 50.13
C GLU A 214 9.80 -8.24 50.50
N ASN A 215 9.79 -6.93 50.21
CA ASN A 215 10.07 -5.84 51.15
C ASN A 215 10.45 -4.55 50.39
N GLY A 216 9.75 -3.45 50.71
CA GLY A 216 10.40 -2.12 50.68
C GLY A 216 9.77 -0.98 49.87
N SER A 217 8.55 -0.57 50.22
CA SER A 217 8.07 0.83 50.27
C SER A 217 7.78 1.62 48.96
N PRO A 218 6.83 2.58 49.01
CA PRO A 218 5.89 2.86 47.93
C PRO A 218 6.18 4.13 47.10
N PHE A 219 5.63 4.14 45.89
CA PHE A 219 5.47 5.31 45.02
C PHE A 219 4.78 6.47 45.75
N PRO A 220 5.23 7.73 45.58
CA PRO A 220 4.43 8.89 45.94
C PRO A 220 3.47 9.26 44.80
N ASP A 221 2.19 9.37 45.14
CA ASP A 221 1.16 10.05 44.35
C ASP A 221 1.53 11.53 44.16
N ILE A 222 1.44 12.04 42.93
CA ILE A 222 1.40 13.49 42.69
C ILE A 222 0.02 13.83 42.15
N ILE A 223 -0.78 14.34 43.08
CA ILE A 223 -2.06 15.02 42.90
C ILE A 223 -1.80 16.40 42.29
N GLU A 224 -2.62 16.79 41.31
CA GLU A 224 -2.73 18.16 40.78
C GLU A 224 -2.84 19.20 41.91
N ASN A 225 -2.11 20.31 41.80
CA ASN A 225 -2.59 21.59 42.30
C ASN A 225 -2.02 22.75 41.47
N SER A 226 -2.93 23.51 40.89
CA SER A 226 -2.78 24.80 40.25
C SER A 226 -2.19 25.87 41.17
N SER A 227 -1.25 26.69 40.68
CA SER A 227 -1.17 28.12 41.03
C SER A 227 -0.29 28.90 40.03
N ASP A 228 -0.91 29.94 39.46
CA ASP A 228 -0.40 31.25 39.02
C ASP A 228 0.96 31.39 38.30
N PHE A 229 0.88 31.78 37.02
CA PHE A 229 1.98 32.39 36.28
C PHE A 229 1.59 33.83 35.89
N ASP A 230 2.29 34.80 36.48
CA ASP A 230 2.11 36.25 36.31
C ASP A 230 2.92 36.78 35.09
N PRO A 231 2.28 37.40 34.08
CA PRO A 231 2.93 37.81 32.84
C PRO A 231 3.37 39.27 32.89
N THR A 232 4.39 39.63 33.67
CA THR A 232 5.07 40.93 33.55
C THR A 232 6.56 40.85 33.86
N LYS A 233 7.34 40.25 32.96
CA LYS A 233 8.77 40.57 32.84
C LYS A 233 9.23 40.28 31.42
N TYR A 234 9.79 41.31 30.80
CA TYR A 234 10.62 41.38 29.59
C TYR A 234 10.15 42.49 28.65
N HIS A 235 10.34 43.73 29.11
CA HIS A 235 10.61 44.89 28.27
C HIS A 235 11.88 45.55 28.81
N SER A 236 12.98 45.40 28.08
CA SER A 236 14.09 46.35 27.90
C SER A 236 15.13 45.70 27.00
#